data_AF-A0A6N9VRH0-F1
#
_entry.id   AF-A0A6N9VRH0-F1
#
_cell.length_a   1.000
_cell.length_b   1.000
_cell.length_c   1.000
_cell.angle_alpha   90.00
_cell.angle_beta   90.00
_cell.angle_gamma   90.00
#
_symmetry.space_group_name_H-M   'P 1'
#
loop_
_entity.id
_entity.type
_entity.pdbx_description
1 polymer ?
#
loop_
_entity_poly.entity_id
_entity_poly.type
_entity_poly.pdbx_seq_one_letter_code
_entity_poly.pdbx_strand_id
1 'polypeptide(L)'
;MTIVRGEPDATRGPISETEATAEVPGVLPEGLTGFIGYLLRRVFAQFTTFADGPEDGSRDFLVLDALTGGDWVSQLDLAERLGINRTIMVGVIDRLEGRGQVLRTRNPDNRRQYILSLTDEGRSAVEAGRRAVAERDARLTAALTPEQVTRLNTLLARLLPQGTQDLVQGTEHLVEQAHHRLRRLGDEKLAGTGLRVRHYGPLSILATHGPCPQQRLAQELAITGPATSQLVDELVDGGMVHRGRDPHDRRRHALELTELGHTQLKAVAEAVDLLAADTAVLLGPGGEDELRALLVQLLEPAHPGVAEAAGRRG
;
A
#
# COMPACT_ATOMS: atom_id res chain seq x y z
N MET A 1 19.36 37.46 22.49
CA MET A 1 18.22 36.56 22.71
C MET A 1 18.01 35.81 21.40
N THR A 2 18.62 34.64 21.29
CA THR A 2 18.81 33.90 20.04
C THR A 2 17.57 33.08 19.74
N ILE A 3 16.98 33.30 18.57
CA ILE A 3 15.82 32.57 18.06
C ILE A 3 16.32 31.19 17.60
N VAL A 4 16.01 30.15 18.36
CA VAL A 4 16.23 28.76 17.96
C VAL A 4 15.15 28.39 16.94
N ARG A 5 15.54 28.30 15.66
CA ARG A 5 14.74 27.65 14.61
C ARG A 5 14.72 26.15 14.91
N GLY A 6 13.55 25.61 15.23
CA GLY A 6 13.36 24.16 15.31
C GLY A 6 13.51 23.54 13.92
N GLU A 7 14.45 22.62 13.79
CA GLU A 7 14.60 21.76 12.61
C GLU A 7 13.34 20.87 12.46
N PRO A 8 12.90 20.56 11.22
CA PRO A 8 11.86 19.56 11.02
C PRO A 8 12.40 18.19 11.45
N ASP A 9 11.73 17.59 12.42
CA ASP A 9 12.06 16.29 12.99
C ASP A 9 12.06 15.19 11.91
N ALA A 10 13.27 14.82 11.47
CA ALA A 10 13.55 13.76 10.51
C ALA A 10 13.65 12.37 11.16
N THR A 11 13.12 12.16 12.38
CA THR A 11 13.32 10.93 13.17
C THR A 11 12.07 10.12 13.50
N ARG A 12 11.23 9.83 12.50
CA ARG A 12 10.34 8.65 12.60
C ARG A 12 10.70 7.61 11.53
N GLY A 13 11.40 6.58 12.01
CA GLY A 13 11.71 5.34 11.29
C GLY A 13 10.47 4.52 10.94
N PRO A 14 10.66 3.23 10.60
CA PRO A 14 10.18 2.58 9.39
C PRO A 14 8.65 2.53 9.28
N ILE A 15 8.16 2.10 8.12
CA ILE A 15 6.79 1.58 7.97
C ILE A 15 6.64 0.53 9.08
N SER A 16 5.97 0.92 10.16
CA SER A 16 5.87 0.14 11.39
C SER A 16 5.24 -1.22 11.09
N GLU A 17 5.68 -2.27 11.78
CA GLU A 17 5.13 -3.65 11.80
C GLU A 17 3.60 -3.72 12.04
N THR A 18 2.96 -2.58 12.27
CA THR A 18 1.57 -2.37 12.66
C THR A 18 0.53 -2.65 11.57
N GLU A 19 0.92 -3.06 10.36
CA GLU A 19 -0.04 -3.22 9.24
C GLU A 19 0.11 -4.51 8.46
N ALA A 20 0.57 -5.59 9.13
CA ALA A 20 0.52 -6.94 8.58
C ALA A 20 -0.89 -7.22 8.00
N THR A 21 -0.92 -7.62 6.74
CA THR A 21 -2.13 -7.89 5.96
C THR A 21 -2.72 -9.23 6.37
N ALA A 22 -4.04 -9.31 6.37
CA ALA A 22 -4.78 -10.55 6.59
C ALA A 22 -5.57 -10.90 5.34
N GLU A 23 -6.04 -12.15 5.27
CA GLU A 23 -7.01 -12.57 4.26
C GLU A 23 -8.16 -11.54 4.24
N VAL A 24 -8.78 -11.34 3.08
CA VAL A 24 -9.77 -10.28 2.85
C VAL A 24 -11.19 -10.88 2.91
N PRO A 25 -11.77 -11.19 4.09
CA PRO A 25 -13.15 -11.65 4.15
C PRO A 25 -14.13 -10.47 4.08
N GLY A 26 -15.22 -10.67 3.33
CA GLY A 26 -16.47 -9.97 3.57
C GLY A 26 -16.77 -8.74 2.71
N VAL A 27 -18.02 -8.31 2.84
CA VAL A 27 -18.69 -7.22 2.12
C VAL A 27 -17.89 -5.93 2.26
N LEU A 28 -17.78 -5.18 1.17
CA LEU A 28 -17.16 -3.85 1.18
C LEU A 28 -18.11 -2.87 1.90
N PRO A 29 -17.69 -2.22 3.00
CA PRO A 29 -18.51 -1.21 3.67
C PRO A 29 -18.72 0.00 2.75
N GLU A 30 -19.98 0.31 2.45
CA GLU A 30 -20.38 1.36 1.50
C GLU A 30 -19.73 2.72 1.79
N GLY A 31 -19.55 3.07 3.06
CA GLY A 31 -18.92 4.33 3.47
C GLY A 31 -17.42 4.45 3.16
N LEU A 32 -16.72 3.34 2.87
CA LEU A 32 -15.29 3.35 2.58
C LEU A 32 -14.97 3.05 1.10
N THR A 33 -15.92 2.52 0.32
CA THR A 33 -15.68 2.22 -1.10
C THR A 33 -15.49 3.47 -1.95
N GLY A 34 -15.95 4.63 -1.48
CA GLY A 34 -15.66 5.93 -2.11
C GLY A 34 -14.18 6.33 -2.00
N PHE A 35 -13.43 5.78 -1.06
CA PHE A 35 -12.02 6.12 -0.87
C PHE A 35 -11.09 5.15 -1.62
N ILE A 36 -10.51 5.59 -2.74
CA ILE A 36 -9.57 4.79 -3.56
C ILE A 36 -8.41 4.22 -2.73
N GLY A 37 -7.88 4.97 -1.77
CA GLY A 37 -6.79 4.51 -0.90
C GLY A 37 -7.16 3.28 -0.06
N TYR A 38 -8.42 3.17 0.36
CA TYR A 38 -8.95 1.99 1.06
C TYR A 38 -9.07 0.79 0.13
N LEU A 39 -9.61 0.97 -1.08
CA LEU A 39 -9.71 -0.13 -2.06
C LEU A 39 -8.33 -0.66 -2.46
N LEU A 40 -7.37 0.24 -2.74
CA LEU A 40 -5.98 -0.15 -3.03
C LEU A 40 -5.35 -0.93 -1.87
N ARG A 41 -5.58 -0.51 -0.62
CA ARG A 41 -5.10 -1.23 0.56
C ARG A 41 -5.71 -2.64 0.67
N ARG A 42 -6.99 -2.81 0.31
CA ARG A 42 -7.64 -4.13 0.33
C ARG A 42 -7.13 -5.03 -0.79
N VAL A 43 -6.97 -4.49 -2.00
CA VAL A 43 -6.40 -5.25 -3.12
C VAL A 43 -4.97 -5.66 -2.78
N PHE A 44 -4.17 -4.74 -2.20
CA PHE A 44 -2.84 -5.02 -1.68
C PHE A 44 -2.82 -6.15 -0.63
N ALA A 45 -3.76 -6.13 0.31
CA ALA A 45 -3.89 -7.18 1.31
C ALA A 45 -4.20 -8.56 0.70
N GLN A 46 -5.06 -8.59 -0.33
CA GLN A 46 -5.47 -9.83 -0.97
C GLN A 46 -4.30 -10.59 -1.58
N PHE A 47 -3.34 -9.94 -2.24
CA PHE A 47 -2.23 -10.66 -2.85
C PHE A 47 -1.02 -10.86 -1.93
N THR A 48 -0.80 -9.97 -0.96
CA THR A 48 0.26 -10.19 0.04
C THR A 48 0.01 -11.44 0.90
N THR A 49 -1.26 -11.83 1.07
CA THR A 49 -1.61 -13.11 1.72
C THR A 49 -1.36 -14.34 0.86
N PHE A 50 -1.30 -14.19 -0.47
CA PHE A 50 -0.98 -15.27 -1.42
C PHE A 50 0.50 -15.28 -1.85
N ALA A 51 1.30 -14.32 -1.39
CA ALA A 51 2.72 -14.28 -1.69
C ALA A 51 3.43 -15.35 -0.86
N ASP A 52 3.75 -16.49 -1.48
CA ASP A 52 4.67 -17.48 -0.93
C ASP A 52 6.10 -16.89 -0.91
N GLY A 53 6.43 -16.13 0.14
CA GLY A 53 7.77 -15.56 0.33
C GLY A 53 7.78 -14.36 1.28
N PRO A 54 8.96 -13.98 1.81
CA PRO A 54 9.08 -12.78 2.66
C PRO A 54 8.74 -11.51 1.86
N GLU A 55 8.14 -10.50 2.51
CA GLU A 55 7.85 -9.16 1.93
C GLU A 55 9.08 -8.53 1.24
N ASP A 56 10.28 -8.89 1.69
CA ASP A 56 11.55 -8.51 1.09
C ASP A 56 11.68 -8.91 -0.39
N GLY A 57 10.99 -9.96 -0.85
CA GLY A 57 11.03 -10.43 -2.23
C GLY A 57 10.43 -9.46 -3.24
N SER A 58 9.37 -8.71 -2.87
CA SER A 58 8.75 -7.72 -3.77
C SER A 58 9.68 -6.53 -4.01
N ARG A 59 10.28 -5.99 -2.93
CA ARG A 59 11.20 -4.84 -3.02
C ARG A 59 12.53 -5.19 -3.68
N ASP A 60 13.07 -6.37 -3.37
CA ASP A 60 14.26 -6.90 -4.03
C ASP A 60 14.02 -7.01 -5.54
N PHE A 61 12.87 -7.55 -5.96
CA PHE A 61 12.50 -7.65 -7.38
C PHE A 61 12.33 -6.28 -8.03
N LEU A 62 11.60 -5.34 -7.41
CA LEU A 62 11.41 -3.98 -7.95
C LEU A 62 12.74 -3.27 -8.23
N VAL A 63 13.70 -3.41 -7.32
CA VAL A 63 15.05 -2.85 -7.51
C VAL A 63 15.77 -3.54 -8.67
N LEU A 64 15.74 -4.87 -8.73
CA LEU A 64 16.36 -5.61 -9.83
C LEU A 64 15.73 -5.26 -11.20
N ASP A 65 14.41 -5.18 -11.28
CA ASP A 65 13.68 -4.87 -12.51
C ASP A 65 13.98 -3.43 -12.98
N ALA A 66 14.03 -2.47 -12.07
CA ALA A 66 14.40 -1.08 -12.38
C ALA A 66 15.83 -0.92 -12.93
N LEU A 67 16.77 -1.78 -12.49
CA LEU A 67 18.14 -1.81 -13.03
C LEU A 67 18.22 -2.42 -14.44
N THR A 68 17.16 -3.03 -14.98
CA THR A 68 17.16 -3.50 -16.38
C THR A 68 17.15 -2.37 -17.40
N GLY A 69 16.67 -1.18 -17.01
CA GLY A 69 16.72 0.02 -17.84
C GLY A 69 18.13 0.62 -18.00
N GLY A 70 19.11 0.13 -17.24
CA GLY A 70 20.50 0.57 -17.27
C GLY A 70 21.09 0.77 -15.87
N ASP A 71 22.36 1.19 -15.84
CA ASP A 71 23.07 1.46 -14.60
C ASP A 71 22.49 2.68 -13.85
N TRP A 72 22.42 2.59 -12.53
CA TRP A 72 21.93 3.67 -11.67
C TRP A 72 23.04 4.31 -10.87
N VAL A 73 23.27 5.60 -11.11
CA VAL A 73 24.38 6.37 -10.53
C VAL A 73 24.14 6.75 -9.06
N SER A 74 22.89 6.66 -8.59
CA SER A 74 22.50 7.05 -7.23
C SER A 74 21.43 6.13 -6.65
N GLN A 75 21.80 5.43 -5.57
CA GLN A 75 20.85 4.69 -4.73
C GLN A 75 19.72 5.57 -4.22
N LEU A 76 20.00 6.85 -3.94
CA LEU A 76 19.01 7.80 -3.45
C LEU A 76 17.98 8.16 -4.53
N ASP A 77 18.43 8.38 -5.77
CA ASP A 77 17.52 8.65 -6.90
C ASP A 77 16.65 7.42 -7.19
N LEU A 78 17.25 6.22 -7.18
CA LEU A 78 16.50 4.97 -7.32
C LEU A 78 15.47 4.80 -6.19
N ALA A 79 15.85 5.09 -4.95
CA ALA A 79 14.98 5.03 -3.78
C ALA A 79 13.80 6.01 -3.90
N GLU A 80 14.08 7.25 -4.29
CA GLU A 80 13.06 8.28 -4.51
C GLU A 80 12.07 7.88 -5.60
N ARG A 81 12.57 7.35 -6.73
CA ARG A 81 11.73 6.92 -7.85
C ARG A 81 10.91 5.68 -7.55
N LEU A 82 11.45 4.72 -6.80
CA LEU A 82 10.71 3.53 -6.39
C LEU A 82 9.87 3.75 -5.12
N GLY A 83 9.89 4.95 -4.54
CA GLY A 83 9.17 5.26 -3.30
C GLY A 83 9.67 4.45 -2.08
N ILE A 84 10.90 3.92 -2.14
CA ILE A 84 11.51 3.13 -1.08
C ILE A 84 12.28 4.08 -0.15
N ASN A 85 12.08 3.98 1.16
CA ASN A 85 12.85 4.78 2.11
C ASN A 85 14.34 4.42 2.03
N ARG A 86 15.23 5.42 2.15
CA ARG A 86 16.69 5.27 2.10
C ARG A 86 17.22 4.12 2.97
N THR A 87 16.76 3.98 4.20
CA THR A 87 17.22 2.91 5.12
C THR A 87 16.86 1.53 4.59
N ILE A 88 15.65 1.38 4.03
CA ILE A 88 15.18 0.14 3.42
C ILE A 88 15.99 -0.14 2.14
N MET A 89 16.21 0.88 1.30
CA MET A 89 17.00 0.74 0.07
C MET A 89 18.41 0.22 0.36
N VAL A 90 19.08 0.72 1.40
CA VAL A 90 20.42 0.22 1.79
C VAL A 90 20.35 -1.28 2.08
N GLY A 91 19.39 -1.71 2.90
CA GLY A 91 19.20 -3.13 3.22
C GLY A 91 18.87 -4.00 2.00
N VAL A 92 18.01 -3.52 1.10
CA VAL A 92 17.68 -4.20 -0.16
C VAL A 92 18.95 -4.40 -1.00
N ILE A 93 19.71 -3.34 -1.24
CA ILE A 93 20.91 -3.43 -2.07
C ILE A 93 21.99 -4.29 -1.39
N ASP A 94 22.16 -4.22 -0.06
CA ASP A 94 23.11 -5.07 0.66
C ASP A 94 22.78 -6.57 0.48
N ARG A 95 21.49 -6.93 0.53
CA ARG A 95 21.04 -8.32 0.28
C ARG A 95 21.27 -8.73 -1.17
N LEU A 96 20.92 -7.88 -2.14
CA LEU A 96 21.09 -8.17 -3.56
C LEU A 96 22.57 -8.33 -3.92
N GLU A 97 23.45 -7.48 -3.37
CA GLU A 97 24.90 -7.60 -3.50
C GLU A 97 25.43 -8.87 -2.84
N GLY A 98 24.95 -9.20 -1.64
CA GLY A 98 25.30 -10.44 -0.94
C GLY A 98 24.88 -11.72 -1.68
N ARG A 99 23.83 -11.66 -2.51
CA ARG A 99 23.40 -12.74 -3.42
C ARG A 99 24.12 -12.71 -4.77
N GLY A 100 25.02 -11.75 -4.99
CA GLY A 100 25.73 -11.58 -6.26
C GLY A 100 24.85 -11.10 -7.40
N GLN A 101 23.67 -10.53 -7.13
CA GLN A 101 22.69 -10.09 -8.13
C GLN A 101 22.91 -8.63 -8.58
N VAL A 102 23.52 -7.82 -7.71
CA VAL A 102 23.85 -6.42 -7.98
C VAL A 102 25.32 -6.18 -7.68
N LEU A 103 25.98 -5.41 -8.54
CA LEU A 103 27.34 -4.93 -8.34
C LEU A 103 27.31 -3.44 -7.96
N ARG A 104 28.06 -3.07 -6.91
CA ARG A 104 28.32 -1.68 -6.55
C ARG A 104 29.71 -1.25 -7.00
N THR A 105 29.78 -0.33 -7.97
CA THR A 105 31.04 0.28 -8.40
C THR A 105 31.11 1.72 -7.93
N ARG A 106 32.27 2.19 -7.46
CA ARG A 106 32.42 3.62 -7.11
C ARG A 106 32.22 4.48 -8.36
N ASN A 107 31.38 5.51 -8.25
CA ASN A 107 31.22 6.47 -9.34
C ASN A 107 32.56 7.24 -9.54
N PRO A 108 33.17 7.20 -10.75
CA PRO A 108 34.43 7.89 -11.03
C PRO A 108 34.30 9.42 -10.94
N ASP A 109 33.14 9.97 -11.30
CA ASP A 109 32.87 11.41 -11.29
C ASP A 109 32.52 11.94 -9.89
N ASN A 110 32.03 11.06 -9.01
CA ASN A 110 31.71 11.38 -7.63
C ASN A 110 31.92 10.17 -6.70
N ARG A 111 33.08 10.08 -6.07
CA ARG A 111 33.45 8.94 -5.20
C ARG A 111 32.58 8.76 -3.94
N ARG A 112 31.66 9.70 -3.66
CA ARG A 112 30.65 9.59 -2.60
C ARG A 112 29.40 8.83 -3.05
N GLN A 113 29.28 8.55 -4.33
CA GLN A 113 28.19 7.79 -4.94
C GLN A 113 28.67 6.43 -5.42
N TYR A 114 27.73 5.51 -5.54
CA TYR A 114 27.93 4.19 -6.11
C TYR A 114 27.02 4.04 -7.32
N ILE A 115 27.60 3.53 -8.41
CA ILE A 115 26.89 3.03 -9.57
C ILE A 115 26.42 1.61 -9.23
N LEU A 116 25.13 1.37 -9.41
CA LEU A 116 24.50 0.06 -9.28
C LEU A 116 24.30 -0.54 -10.67
N SER A 117 24.74 -1.78 -10.84
CA SER A 117 24.62 -2.53 -12.09
C SER A 117 24.13 -3.95 -11.83
N LEU A 118 23.36 -4.52 -12.76
CA LEU A 118 23.01 -5.95 -12.71
C LEU A 118 24.17 -6.83 -13.12
N THR A 119 24.37 -7.91 -12.37
CA THR A 119 25.21 -9.05 -12.78
C THR A 119 24.41 -10.00 -13.70
N ASP A 120 25.05 -11.06 -14.19
CA ASP A 120 24.36 -12.12 -14.94
C ASP A 120 23.37 -12.90 -14.04
N GLU A 121 23.74 -13.11 -12.78
CA GLU A 121 22.86 -13.69 -11.76
C GLU A 121 21.67 -12.76 -11.49
N GLY A 122 21.90 -11.44 -11.45
CA GLY A 122 20.84 -10.43 -11.32
C GLY A 122 19.87 -10.46 -12.48
N ARG A 123 20.38 -10.50 -13.72
CA ARG A 123 19.55 -10.64 -14.93
C ARG A 123 18.70 -11.91 -14.89
N SER A 124 19.29 -13.03 -14.48
CA SER A 124 18.57 -14.30 -14.33
C SER A 124 17.48 -14.25 -13.26
N ALA A 125 17.76 -13.55 -12.15
CA ALA A 125 16.80 -13.33 -11.07
C ALA A 125 15.63 -12.44 -11.50
N VAL A 126 15.87 -11.41 -12.33
CA VAL A 126 14.79 -10.61 -12.93
C VAL A 126 13.86 -11.47 -13.76
N GLU A 127 14.37 -12.32 -14.65
CA GLU A 127 13.53 -13.17 -15.50
C GLU A 127 12.73 -14.22 -14.70
N ALA A 128 13.28 -14.71 -13.59
CA ALA A 128 12.53 -15.53 -12.65
C ALA A 128 11.43 -14.73 -11.92
N GLY A 129 11.76 -13.53 -11.44
CA GLY A 129 10.82 -12.66 -10.76
C GLY A 129 9.68 -12.19 -11.66
N ARG A 130 9.95 -11.81 -12.92
CA ARG A 130 8.93 -11.43 -13.90
C ARG A 130 7.90 -12.53 -14.13
N ARG A 131 8.33 -13.80 -14.19
CA ARG A 131 7.42 -14.94 -14.29
C ARG A 131 6.54 -15.09 -13.05
N ALA A 132 7.14 -15.01 -11.87
CA ALA A 132 6.39 -15.08 -10.61
C ALA A 132 5.38 -13.91 -10.48
N VAL A 133 5.76 -12.71 -10.90
CA VAL A 133 4.88 -11.53 -10.93
C VAL A 133 3.76 -11.73 -11.93
N ALA A 134 4.05 -12.19 -13.16
CA ALA A 134 3.01 -12.46 -14.16
C ALA A 134 2.00 -13.52 -13.70
N GLU A 135 2.45 -14.58 -13.01
CA GLU A 135 1.56 -15.59 -12.43
C GLU A 135 0.66 -15.03 -11.32
N ARG A 136 1.19 -14.11 -10.50
CA ARG A 136 0.41 -13.43 -9.45
C ARG A 136 -0.56 -12.41 -10.03
N ASP A 137 -0.13 -11.63 -11.01
CA ASP A 137 -0.98 -10.70 -11.76
C ASP A 137 -2.13 -11.44 -12.42
N ALA A 138 -1.87 -12.57 -13.08
CA ALA A 138 -2.91 -13.37 -13.71
C ALA A 138 -3.97 -13.87 -12.71
N ARG A 139 -3.55 -14.22 -11.49
CA ARG A 139 -4.46 -14.61 -10.40
C ARG A 139 -5.23 -13.40 -9.86
N LEU A 140 -4.54 -12.29 -9.62
CA LEU A 140 -5.13 -11.04 -9.12
C LEU A 140 -6.21 -10.55 -10.08
N THR A 141 -5.90 -10.49 -11.37
CA THR A 141 -6.79 -9.94 -12.40
C THR A 141 -7.69 -10.97 -13.06
N ALA A 142 -7.85 -12.16 -12.48
CA ALA A 142 -8.66 -13.23 -13.06
C ALA A 142 -10.14 -12.84 -13.28
N ALA A 143 -10.63 -11.86 -12.51
CA ALA A 143 -11.98 -11.32 -12.64
C ALA A 143 -12.13 -10.25 -13.74
N LEU A 144 -11.05 -9.81 -14.38
CA LEU A 144 -11.03 -8.72 -15.37
C LEU A 144 -10.74 -9.25 -16.79
N THR A 145 -11.29 -8.58 -17.81
CA THR A 145 -10.88 -8.82 -19.20
C THR A 145 -9.50 -8.21 -19.50
N PRO A 146 -8.79 -8.63 -20.56
CA PRO A 146 -7.50 -8.03 -20.93
C PRO A 146 -7.56 -6.50 -21.14
N GLU A 147 -8.66 -6.00 -21.68
CA GLU A 147 -8.90 -4.56 -21.87
C GLU A 147 -9.08 -3.87 -20.51
N GLN A 148 -9.83 -4.47 -19.59
CA GLN A 148 -9.98 -3.97 -18.23
C GLN A 148 -8.65 -3.96 -17.46
N VAL A 149 -7.81 -4.98 -17.62
CA VAL A 149 -6.45 -5.01 -17.03
C VAL A 149 -5.58 -3.90 -17.58
N THR A 150 -5.56 -3.72 -18.91
CA THR A 150 -4.82 -2.64 -19.56
C THR A 150 -5.28 -1.27 -19.03
N ARG A 151 -6.59 -1.13 -18.84
CA ARG A 151 -7.19 0.11 -18.36
C ARG A 151 -6.88 0.36 -16.89
N LEU A 152 -6.99 -0.65 -16.03
CA LEU A 152 -6.57 -0.61 -14.63
C LEU A 152 -5.12 -0.15 -14.52
N ASN A 153 -4.21 -0.79 -15.25
CA ASN A 153 -2.78 -0.46 -15.20
C ASN A 153 -2.51 0.97 -15.67
N THR A 154 -3.22 1.43 -16.69
CA THR A 154 -3.14 2.83 -17.14
C THR A 154 -3.58 3.81 -16.04
N LEU A 155 -4.67 3.53 -15.34
CA LEU A 155 -5.19 4.39 -14.27
C LEU A 155 -4.28 4.36 -13.04
N LEU A 156 -3.80 3.18 -12.62
CA LEU A 156 -2.85 3.04 -11.53
C LEU A 156 -1.53 3.77 -11.83
N ALA A 157 -1.01 3.65 -13.05
CA ALA A 157 0.21 4.35 -13.46
C ALA A 157 0.05 5.88 -13.36
N ARG A 158 -1.12 6.46 -13.69
CA ARG A 158 -1.39 7.89 -13.52
C ARG A 158 -1.31 8.36 -12.07
N LEU A 159 -1.53 7.47 -11.11
CA LEU A 159 -1.35 7.80 -9.69
C LEU A 159 0.12 7.92 -9.31
N LEU A 160 1.05 7.36 -10.08
CA LEU A 160 2.49 7.37 -9.82
C LEU A 160 3.19 8.63 -10.39
N PRO A 161 4.35 9.04 -9.86
CA PRO A 161 5.16 10.07 -10.50
C PRO A 161 5.60 9.66 -11.91
N GLN A 162 5.74 10.63 -12.83
CA GLN A 162 6.08 10.39 -14.24
C GLN A 162 7.37 9.57 -14.44
N GLY A 163 8.36 9.66 -13.56
CA GLY A 163 9.60 8.87 -13.64
C GLY A 163 9.54 7.46 -13.02
N THR A 164 8.46 7.14 -12.31
CA THR A 164 8.22 5.82 -11.70
C THR A 164 7.39 4.92 -12.61
N GLN A 165 6.52 5.52 -13.45
CA GLN A 165 5.64 4.82 -14.37
C GLN A 165 6.38 3.84 -15.28
N ASP A 166 7.58 4.23 -15.72
CA ASP A 166 8.40 3.41 -16.63
C ASP A 166 9.13 2.26 -15.90
N LEU A 167 9.32 2.39 -14.58
CA LEU A 167 10.11 1.45 -13.76
C LEU A 167 9.27 0.34 -13.14
N VAL A 168 7.95 0.51 -13.09
CA VAL A 168 7.05 -0.39 -12.37
C VAL A 168 6.19 -1.14 -13.38
N GLN A 169 6.48 -2.43 -13.54
CA GLN A 169 5.75 -3.33 -14.42
C GLN A 169 4.86 -4.29 -13.61
N GLY A 170 3.71 -4.62 -14.15
CA GLY A 170 2.75 -5.55 -13.55
C GLY A 170 1.70 -4.88 -12.68
N THR A 171 0.51 -5.46 -12.67
CA THR A 171 -0.67 -4.92 -11.98
C THR A 171 -0.43 -4.84 -10.48
N GLU A 172 0.18 -5.87 -9.90
CA GLU A 172 0.43 -5.96 -8.47
C GLU A 172 1.33 -4.83 -7.97
N HIS A 173 2.45 -4.59 -8.65
CA HIS A 173 3.36 -3.53 -8.24
C HIS A 173 2.74 -2.14 -8.43
N LEU A 174 1.95 -1.94 -9.49
CA LEU A 174 1.20 -0.70 -9.68
C LEU A 174 0.22 -0.47 -8.51
N VAL A 175 -0.45 -1.51 -8.01
CA VAL A 175 -1.30 -1.43 -6.81
C VAL A 175 -0.47 -1.10 -5.57
N GLU A 176 0.63 -1.81 -5.32
CA GLU A 176 1.54 -1.57 -4.18
C GLU A 176 2.03 -0.11 -4.16
N GLN A 177 2.54 0.37 -5.30
CA GLN A 177 3.11 1.71 -5.42
C GLN A 177 2.04 2.80 -5.31
N ALA A 178 0.87 2.60 -5.93
CA ALA A 178 -0.25 3.53 -5.81
C ALA A 178 -0.76 3.59 -4.37
N HIS A 179 -0.91 2.44 -3.70
CA HIS A 179 -1.31 2.36 -2.30
C HIS A 179 -0.36 3.15 -1.40
N HIS A 180 0.94 2.88 -1.47
CA HIS A 180 1.94 3.56 -0.65
C HIS A 180 2.02 5.06 -0.94
N ARG A 181 1.86 5.47 -2.20
CA ARG A 181 1.85 6.88 -2.59
C ARG A 181 0.65 7.62 -2.04
N LEU A 182 -0.57 7.11 -2.23
CA LEU A 182 -1.77 7.76 -1.72
C LEU A 182 -1.74 7.85 -0.18
N ARG A 183 -1.22 6.82 0.49
CA ARG A 183 -0.99 6.88 1.94
C ARG A 183 -0.08 8.04 2.33
N ARG A 184 1.08 8.15 1.68
CA ARG A 184 2.06 9.21 1.96
C ARG A 184 1.46 10.60 1.73
N LEU A 185 0.78 10.80 0.60
CA LEU A 185 0.12 12.08 0.28
C LEU A 185 -1.00 12.42 1.27
N GLY A 186 -1.74 11.42 1.75
CA GLY A 186 -2.73 11.60 2.82
C GLY A 186 -2.08 11.97 4.16
N ASP A 187 -1.00 11.31 4.54
CA ASP A 187 -0.24 11.62 5.77
C ASP A 187 0.40 13.02 5.70
N GLU A 188 0.88 13.46 4.54
CA GLU A 188 1.39 14.82 4.31
C GLU A 188 0.32 15.89 4.55
N LYS A 189 -0.94 15.64 4.16
CA LYS A 189 -2.08 16.55 4.42
C LYS A 189 -2.43 16.64 5.90
N LEU A 190 -2.05 15.64 6.70
CA LEU A 190 -2.27 15.58 8.14
C LEU A 190 -1.03 15.97 8.96
N ALA A 191 0.04 16.44 8.31
CA ALA A 191 1.27 16.81 8.98
C ALA A 191 1.02 17.84 10.11
N GLY A 192 1.53 17.54 11.30
CA GLY A 192 1.39 18.40 12.49
C GLY A 192 0.10 18.20 13.30
N THR A 193 -0.86 17.38 12.84
CA THR A 193 -2.11 17.11 13.57
C THR A 193 -1.98 15.97 14.59
N GLY A 194 -0.93 15.15 14.48
CA GLY A 194 -0.80 13.88 15.22
C GLY A 194 -1.61 12.72 14.63
N LEU A 195 -2.42 12.99 13.59
CA LEU A 195 -3.21 12.00 12.87
C LEU A 195 -2.48 11.48 11.63
N ARG A 196 -2.97 10.36 11.11
CA ARG A 196 -2.53 9.72 9.87
C ARG A 196 -3.75 9.29 9.08
N VAL A 197 -3.61 9.17 7.76
CA VAL A 197 -4.72 8.80 6.87
C VAL A 197 -5.26 7.41 7.20
N ARG A 198 -4.42 6.55 7.78
CA ARG A 198 -4.82 5.21 8.27
C ARG A 198 -5.86 5.24 9.39
N HIS A 199 -6.02 6.36 10.10
CA HIS A 199 -7.06 6.51 11.13
C HIS A 199 -8.45 6.67 10.51
N TYR A 200 -8.57 7.02 9.22
CA TYR A 200 -9.87 7.22 8.57
C TYR A 200 -10.74 5.97 8.65
N GLY A 201 -10.21 4.84 8.20
CA GLY A 201 -10.93 3.55 8.16
C GLY A 201 -11.54 3.16 9.51
N PRO A 202 -10.74 2.92 10.57
CA PRO A 202 -11.28 2.49 11.86
C PRO A 202 -12.26 3.50 12.47
N LEU A 203 -12.00 4.81 12.36
CA LEU A 203 -12.91 5.82 12.90
C LEU A 203 -14.23 5.85 12.13
N SER A 204 -14.22 5.77 10.80
CA SER A 204 -15.43 5.67 9.97
C SER A 204 -16.24 4.41 10.26
N ILE A 205 -15.57 3.26 10.44
CA ILE A 205 -16.25 2.00 10.79
C ILE A 205 -16.94 2.12 12.14
N LEU A 206 -16.27 2.70 13.14
CA LEU A 206 -16.83 2.89 14.47
C LEU A 206 -17.95 3.94 14.50
N ALA A 207 -17.87 4.98 13.67
CA ALA A 207 -18.95 5.97 13.53
C ALA A 207 -20.22 5.35 12.92
N THR A 208 -20.06 4.46 11.93
CA THR A 208 -21.20 3.82 11.25
C THR A 208 -21.79 2.66 12.05
N HIS A 209 -20.95 1.88 12.74
CA HIS A 209 -21.34 0.59 13.31
C HIS A 209 -21.14 0.47 14.83
N GLY A 210 -20.60 1.49 15.50
CA GLY A 210 -20.27 1.44 16.93
C GLY A 210 -21.51 1.33 17.82
N PRO A 211 -21.41 0.68 19.00
CA PRO A 211 -20.26 -0.06 19.53
C PRO A 211 -20.02 -1.42 18.83
N CYS A 212 -18.78 -1.76 18.46
CA CYS A 212 -18.48 -3.03 17.76
C CYS A 212 -17.17 -3.73 18.21
N PRO A 213 -17.01 -5.05 18.03
CA PRO A 213 -15.80 -5.77 18.45
C PRO A 213 -14.62 -5.48 17.52
N GLN A 214 -13.38 -5.56 18.06
CA GLN A 214 -12.15 -5.36 17.27
C GLN A 214 -12.03 -6.32 16.06
N GLN A 215 -12.65 -7.50 16.12
CA GLN A 215 -12.69 -8.45 15.00
C GLN A 215 -13.32 -7.83 13.74
N ARG A 216 -14.31 -6.94 13.90
CA ARG A 216 -14.90 -6.23 12.76
C ARG A 216 -13.90 -5.30 12.10
N LEU A 217 -13.13 -4.55 12.90
CA LEU A 217 -12.05 -3.70 12.36
C LEU A 217 -11.01 -4.52 11.60
N ALA A 218 -10.60 -5.67 12.14
CA ALA A 218 -9.66 -6.57 11.46
C ALA A 218 -10.19 -7.00 10.08
N GLN A 219 -11.46 -7.40 10.01
CA GLN A 219 -12.12 -7.86 8.79
C GLN A 219 -12.30 -6.74 7.77
N GLU A 220 -12.88 -5.61 8.17
CA GLU A 220 -13.18 -4.51 7.25
C GLU A 220 -11.91 -3.78 6.77
N LEU A 221 -10.87 -3.69 7.61
CA LEU A 221 -9.58 -3.07 7.21
C LEU A 221 -8.62 -4.05 6.52
N ALA A 222 -8.94 -5.34 6.48
CA ALA A 222 -8.05 -6.40 5.98
C ALA A 222 -6.65 -6.36 6.62
N ILE A 223 -6.61 -6.37 7.96
CA ILE A 223 -5.39 -6.38 8.76
C ILE A 223 -5.42 -7.51 9.79
N THR A 224 -4.25 -8.00 10.20
CA THR A 224 -4.15 -9.09 11.17
C THR A 224 -4.68 -8.71 12.56
N GLY A 225 -4.96 -9.72 13.38
CA GLY A 225 -5.35 -9.53 14.79
C GLY A 225 -4.33 -8.72 15.61
N PRO A 226 -3.02 -9.03 15.53
CA PRO A 226 -1.99 -8.21 16.17
C PRO A 226 -1.95 -6.76 15.67
N ALA A 227 -2.00 -6.54 14.34
CA ALA A 227 -2.05 -5.20 13.75
C ALA A 227 -3.29 -4.41 14.21
N THR A 228 -4.44 -5.07 14.27
CA THR A 228 -5.68 -4.49 14.80
C THR A 228 -5.54 -4.10 16.27
N SER A 229 -4.93 -4.96 17.09
CA SER A 229 -4.76 -4.70 18.52
C SER A 229 -3.89 -3.46 18.76
N GLN A 230 -2.76 -3.36 18.05
CA GLN A 230 -1.88 -2.19 18.11
C GLN A 230 -2.58 -0.91 17.63
N LEU A 231 -3.35 -0.98 16.55
CA LEU A 231 -4.15 0.14 16.06
C LEU A 231 -5.19 0.58 17.09
N VAL A 232 -5.87 -0.37 17.72
CA VAL A 232 -6.86 -0.07 18.77
C VAL A 232 -6.19 0.56 19.99
N ASP A 233 -5.03 0.05 20.42
CA ASP A 233 -4.25 0.64 21.51
C ASP A 233 -3.87 2.09 21.19
N GLU A 234 -3.38 2.36 19.97
CA GLU A 234 -3.08 3.72 19.52
C GLU A 234 -4.31 4.65 19.57
N LEU A 235 -5.48 4.16 19.13
CA LEU A 235 -6.72 4.95 19.15
C LEU A 235 -7.21 5.21 20.58
N VAL A 236 -7.01 4.26 21.50
CA VAL A 236 -7.38 4.40 22.92
C VAL A 236 -6.42 5.34 23.64
N ASP A 237 -5.11 5.18 23.44
CA ASP A 237 -4.07 6.05 24.01
C ASP A 237 -4.20 7.49 23.49
N GLY A 238 -4.62 7.65 22.23
CA GLY A 238 -4.96 8.93 21.63
C GLY A 238 -6.31 9.52 22.09
N GLY A 239 -7.07 8.80 22.93
CA GLY A 239 -8.37 9.23 23.45
C GLY A 239 -9.50 9.26 22.42
N MET A 240 -9.29 8.71 21.22
CA MET A 240 -10.29 8.66 20.14
C MET A 240 -11.36 7.60 20.36
N VAL A 241 -10.96 6.49 20.96
CA VAL A 241 -11.79 5.31 21.16
C VAL A 241 -11.73 4.92 22.62
N HIS A 242 -12.82 4.41 23.16
CA HIS A 242 -12.81 3.76 24.47
C HIS A 242 -13.25 2.29 24.35
N ARG A 243 -12.74 1.45 25.24
CA ARG A 243 -13.10 0.03 25.35
C ARG A 243 -14.27 -0.11 26.33
N GLY A 244 -15.47 -0.32 25.81
CA GLY A 244 -16.69 -0.58 26.57
C GLY A 244 -17.03 -2.07 26.69
N ARG A 245 -18.22 -2.37 27.22
CA ARG A 245 -18.84 -3.70 27.16
C ARG A 245 -19.77 -3.76 25.95
N ASP A 246 -19.75 -4.87 25.22
CA ASP A 246 -20.67 -5.08 24.11
C ASP A 246 -22.13 -5.06 24.63
N PRO A 247 -23.01 -4.22 24.04
CA PRO A 247 -24.42 -4.11 24.45
C PRO A 247 -25.20 -5.43 24.34
N HIS A 248 -24.77 -6.33 23.44
CA HIS A 248 -25.44 -7.59 23.11
C HIS A 248 -24.78 -8.79 23.80
N ASP A 249 -23.50 -8.70 24.20
CA ASP A 249 -22.81 -9.72 24.98
C ASP A 249 -21.83 -9.11 25.98
N ARG A 250 -22.26 -8.98 27.24
CA ARG A 250 -21.50 -8.37 28.34
C ARG A 250 -20.12 -8.98 28.59
N ARG A 251 -19.86 -10.18 28.05
CA ARG A 251 -18.57 -10.89 28.13
C ARG A 251 -17.57 -10.45 27.06
N ARG A 252 -18.00 -9.64 26.09
CA ARG A 252 -17.17 -9.11 25.00
C ARG A 252 -16.90 -7.63 25.21
N HIS A 253 -15.73 -7.21 24.74
CA HIS A 253 -15.39 -5.80 24.64
C HIS A 253 -15.94 -5.24 23.32
N ALA A 254 -16.48 -4.02 23.39
CA ALA A 254 -16.86 -3.24 22.23
C ALA A 254 -16.06 -1.93 22.20
N LEU A 255 -15.75 -1.48 21.00
CA LEU A 255 -15.07 -0.23 20.73
C LEU A 255 -16.11 0.80 20.32
N GLU A 256 -15.98 2.01 20.85
CA GLU A 256 -16.87 3.12 20.57
C GLU A 256 -16.07 4.42 20.53
N LEU A 257 -16.44 5.31 19.60
CA LEU A 257 -15.82 6.63 19.46
C LEU A 257 -16.13 7.49 20.68
N THR A 258 -15.13 8.24 21.12
CA THR A 258 -15.33 9.35 22.05
C THR A 258 -15.76 10.61 21.27
N GLU A 259 -16.11 11.69 21.98
CA GLU A 259 -16.31 13.01 21.36
C GLU A 259 -15.06 13.50 20.61
N LEU A 260 -13.87 13.20 21.16
CA LEU A 260 -12.60 13.47 20.50
C LEU A 260 -12.46 12.64 19.22
N GLY A 261 -12.84 11.36 19.26
CA GLY A 261 -12.84 10.47 18.09
C GLY A 261 -13.71 10.99 16.95
N HIS A 262 -14.92 11.47 17.26
CA HIS A 262 -15.80 12.10 16.25
C HIS A 262 -15.20 13.39 15.68
N THR A 263 -14.55 14.19 16.52
CA THR A 263 -13.87 15.42 16.08
C THR A 263 -12.69 15.12 15.17
N GLN A 264 -11.87 14.13 15.53
CA GLN A 264 -10.71 13.72 14.75
C GLN A 264 -11.12 12.99 13.46
N LEU A 265 -12.23 12.25 13.46
CA LEU A 265 -12.79 11.69 12.21
C LEU A 265 -13.08 12.78 11.18
N LYS A 266 -13.67 13.91 11.59
CA LYS A 266 -13.89 15.04 10.67
C LYS A 266 -12.59 15.59 10.10
N ALA A 267 -11.57 15.78 10.95
CA ALA A 267 -10.27 16.26 10.51
C ALA A 267 -9.59 15.29 9.51
N VAL A 268 -9.67 13.98 9.74
CA VAL A 268 -9.12 12.99 8.80
C VAL A 268 -9.96 12.94 7.51
N ALA A 269 -11.29 13.05 7.60
CA ALA A 269 -12.17 13.09 6.44
C ALA A 269 -11.85 14.28 5.51
N GLU A 270 -11.59 15.47 6.06
CA GLU A 270 -11.15 16.63 5.28
C GLU A 270 -9.85 16.35 4.51
N ALA A 271 -8.88 15.66 5.13
CA ALA A 271 -7.65 15.27 4.44
C ALA A 271 -7.89 14.21 3.34
N VAL A 272 -8.82 13.28 3.57
CA VAL A 272 -9.24 12.29 2.57
C VAL A 272 -9.94 12.97 1.39
N ASP A 273 -10.79 13.97 1.61
CA ASP A 273 -11.46 14.73 0.56
C ASP A 273 -10.45 15.53 -0.28
N LEU A 274 -9.47 16.16 0.38
CA LEU A 274 -8.37 16.85 -0.31
C LEU A 274 -7.49 15.87 -1.12
N LEU A 275 -7.30 14.64 -0.64
CA LEU A 275 -6.58 13.60 -1.38
C LEU A 275 -7.40 13.06 -2.56
N ALA A 276 -8.71 12.91 -2.39
CA ALA A 276 -9.62 12.51 -3.46
C ALA A 276 -9.62 13.56 -4.59
N ALA A 277 -9.67 14.85 -4.25
CA ALA A 277 -9.59 15.93 -5.23
C ALA A 277 -8.28 15.90 -6.05
N ASP A 278 -7.13 15.71 -5.40
CA ASP A 278 -5.84 15.56 -6.11
C ASP A 278 -5.82 14.31 -7.00
N THR A 279 -6.38 13.21 -6.50
CA THR A 279 -6.49 11.94 -7.23
C THR A 279 -7.35 12.09 -8.48
N ALA A 280 -8.48 12.78 -8.38
CA ALA A 280 -9.36 13.05 -9.51
C ALA A 280 -8.67 13.87 -10.61
N VAL A 281 -7.82 14.85 -10.24
CA VAL A 281 -7.02 15.62 -11.20
C VAL A 281 -6.04 14.71 -11.96
N LEU A 282 -5.36 13.79 -11.26
CA LEU A 282 -4.41 12.85 -11.88
C LEU A 282 -5.09 11.85 -12.82
N LEU A 283 -6.25 11.34 -12.43
CA LEU A 283 -6.98 10.34 -13.21
C LEU A 283 -7.73 10.96 -14.39
N GLY A 284 -8.12 12.23 -14.29
CA GLY A 284 -8.93 12.94 -15.27
C GLY A 284 -10.42 12.59 -15.21
N PRO A 285 -11.24 13.14 -16.11
CA PRO A 285 -12.69 12.99 -16.06
C PRO A 285 -13.13 11.52 -16.07
N GLY A 286 -13.94 11.13 -15.08
CA GLY A 286 -14.47 9.76 -14.94
C GLY A 286 -13.45 8.69 -14.53
N GLY A 287 -12.15 9.03 -14.44
CA GLY A 287 -11.11 8.05 -14.15
C GLY A 287 -11.16 7.49 -12.73
N GLU A 288 -11.64 8.27 -11.76
CA GLU A 288 -11.84 7.80 -10.38
C GLU A 288 -12.96 6.77 -10.28
N ASP A 289 -14.11 7.03 -10.91
CA ASP A 289 -15.24 6.10 -10.93
C ASP A 289 -14.89 4.78 -11.62
N GLU A 290 -14.15 4.87 -12.72
CA GLU A 290 -13.65 3.73 -13.48
C GLU A 290 -12.63 2.91 -12.65
N LEU A 291 -11.66 3.56 -12.03
CA LEU A 291 -10.68 2.90 -11.17
C LEU A 291 -11.38 2.23 -9.98
N ARG A 292 -12.35 2.91 -9.36
CA ARG A 292 -13.16 2.36 -8.26
C ARG A 292 -13.87 1.09 -8.70
N ALA A 293 -14.55 1.11 -9.85
CA ALA A 293 -15.28 -0.05 -10.36
C ALA A 293 -14.35 -1.25 -10.60
N LEU A 294 -13.17 -1.03 -11.21
CA LEU A 294 -12.19 -2.07 -11.47
C LEU A 294 -11.61 -2.65 -10.17
N LEU A 295 -11.27 -1.80 -9.19
CA LEU A 295 -10.76 -2.26 -7.89
C LEU A 295 -11.83 -3.03 -7.10
N VAL A 296 -13.10 -2.62 -7.16
CA VAL A 296 -14.20 -3.37 -6.55
C VAL A 296 -14.34 -4.75 -7.20
N GLN A 297 -14.30 -4.82 -8.53
CA GLN A 297 -14.38 -6.09 -9.27
C GLN A 297 -13.23 -7.06 -8.93
N LEU A 298 -12.03 -6.54 -8.59
CA LEU A 298 -10.92 -7.37 -8.07
C LEU A 298 -11.15 -7.94 -6.68
N LEU A 299 -11.92 -7.23 -5.84
CA LEU A 299 -12.24 -7.61 -4.47
C LEU A 299 -13.48 -8.51 -4.37
N GLU A 300 -14.27 -8.60 -5.44
CA GLU A 300 -15.38 -9.54 -5.51
C GLU A 300 -14.86 -10.98 -5.60
N PRO A 301 -15.50 -11.95 -4.93
CA PRO A 301 -15.13 -13.35 -5.06
C PRO A 301 -15.23 -13.73 -6.54
N ALA A 302 -14.15 -14.30 -7.10
CA ALA A 302 -14.14 -14.73 -8.49
C ALA A 302 -15.38 -15.58 -8.79
N HIS A 303 -16.21 -15.14 -9.73
CA HIS A 303 -17.37 -15.92 -10.14
C HIS A 303 -16.91 -17.32 -10.56
N PRO A 304 -17.54 -18.40 -10.06
CA PRO A 304 -17.14 -19.78 -10.37
C PRO A 304 -17.21 -20.15 -11.86
N GLY A 305 -17.74 -19.27 -12.73
CA GLY A 305 -17.90 -19.50 -14.16
C GLY A 305 -16.64 -19.33 -15.03
N VAL A 306 -15.56 -18.69 -14.54
CA VAL A 306 -14.33 -18.48 -15.34
C VAL A 306 -13.39 -19.69 -15.25
N ALA A 307 -13.44 -20.45 -14.14
CA ALA A 307 -12.65 -21.65 -13.96
C ALA A 307 -13.09 -22.82 -14.88
N GLU A 308 -14.35 -22.88 -15.31
CA GLU A 308 -14.84 -23.95 -16.20
C GLU A 308 -14.44 -23.76 -17.67
N ALA A 309 -14.15 -22.53 -18.12
CA ALA A 309 -13.75 -22.27 -19.51
C ALA A 309 -12.29 -22.65 -19.79
N ALA A 310 -11.42 -22.64 -18.78
CA ALA A 310 -10.02 -23.05 -18.88
C ALA A 310 -9.83 -24.58 -18.76
N GLY A 311 -10.81 -25.31 -18.22
CA GLY A 311 -10.77 -26.77 -18.02
C GLY A 311 -11.31 -27.62 -19.17
N ARG A 312 -11.81 -27.02 -20.26
CA ARG A 312 -12.38 -27.74 -21.42
C ARG A 312 -11.62 -27.44 -22.72
N ARG A 313 -10.31 -27.64 -22.71
CA ARG A 313 -9.53 -27.96 -23.92
C ARG A 313 -8.59 -29.12 -23.59
N GLY A 314 -9.18 -30.29 -23.44
CA GLY A 314 -8.53 -31.61 -23.48
C GLY A 314 -9.20 -32.42 -24.57
#